data_AF-B3JKE0-F1
#
_entry.id   AF-B3JKE0-F1
#
_cell.length_a   1.000
_cell.length_b   1.000
_cell.length_c   1.000
_cell.angle_alpha   90.00
_cell.angle_beta   90.00
_cell.angle_gamma   90.00
#
_symmetry.space_group_name_H-M   'P 1'
#
loop_
_entity.id
_entity.type
_entity.pdbx_description
1 polymer ?
#
loop_
_entity_poly.entity_id
_entity_poly.type
_entity_poly.pdbx_seq_one_letter_code
_entity_poly.pdbx_strand_id
1 'polypeptide(L)'
;MKKLLSFLVVLSCVLGIKAADTVFIKNPQIPILIERHDNVLCYMRINAHEAKVLDNVSVTFGQDVPLEQIKSVKLYYGGTEAIQDRGKNRFAPVEYISAHAPGKTLSVNPSYAIKKSEIVPQKNSVLLTGNQNLYPGVNFFWVSIEMKPEASLLTKITAEVTGVTADGQSLPVKCVSAPNVIRRLGVGVRHAGDDGAAAFRIPGLVTTNKGTLLGVYDVRYNSSVDLQEHIDIGLSRSIDGGKTWEKMRLPLAFGEYGGLPAAQNGVGDPSILVDTKTNTIWIVAAWTHGMGNQRAWWSSQQGMDVNHTAQLVLVKSTDDGKTWSEPINITEQVKHPEWYFLLQGPGRGITMEDGTLVFPIQYIGKDRIPNAGIMYSKDRGETWTIHNHARTNTTEAQVAEVVPGTLMLNMRDNRGGSRAVYTTSDLGMTWKEHESSRTALPEPVCMASLISVKAADNVLGKDILIFSNPNTTNARKNITIKISLDGGNTWAHQLLLDEGENWGYSCLTMVDKETIGILYESSVAHMTFQCIKLKDIVQ
;
A
#
# COMPACT_ATOMS: atom_id res chain seq x y z
N MET A 1 -53.54 33.58 -70.24
CA MET A 1 -53.72 32.59 -69.15
C MET A 1 -52.35 32.11 -68.69
N LYS A 2 -52.01 32.30 -67.40
CA LYS A 2 -51.25 31.40 -66.49
C LYS A 2 -49.86 30.90 -66.97
N LYS A 3 -48.72 31.10 -66.29
CA LYS A 3 -48.40 31.23 -64.86
C LYS A 3 -47.01 31.87 -64.70
N LEU A 4 -46.87 32.79 -63.74
CA LEU A 4 -45.61 33.16 -63.09
C LEU A 4 -45.07 31.94 -62.32
N LEU A 5 -43.78 31.63 -62.44
CA LEU A 5 -43.10 30.72 -61.54
C LEU A 5 -41.93 31.47 -60.89
N SER A 6 -42.16 31.99 -59.69
CA SER A 6 -41.12 32.58 -58.84
C SER A 6 -40.30 31.46 -58.21
N PHE A 7 -39.01 31.37 -58.56
CA PHE A 7 -38.06 30.51 -57.87
C PHE A 7 -37.55 31.23 -56.62
N LEU A 8 -38.03 30.81 -55.44
CA LEU A 8 -37.50 31.22 -54.15
C LEU A 8 -36.27 30.35 -53.86
N VAL A 9 -35.07 30.91 -53.97
CA VAL A 9 -33.84 30.25 -53.51
C VAL A 9 -33.79 30.39 -51.99
N VAL A 10 -34.18 29.33 -51.27
CA VAL A 10 -33.94 29.22 -49.84
C VAL A 10 -32.47 28.85 -49.67
N LEU A 11 -31.64 29.83 -49.32
CA LEU A 11 -30.27 29.61 -48.90
C LEU A 11 -30.30 28.97 -47.51
N SER A 12 -30.31 27.64 -47.45
CA SER A 12 -30.12 26.90 -46.21
C SER A 12 -28.66 27.07 -45.78
N CYS A 13 -28.39 28.09 -44.95
CA CYS A 13 -27.18 28.16 -44.15
C CYS A 13 -27.19 26.99 -43.17
N VAL A 14 -26.60 25.86 -43.58
CA VAL A 14 -26.17 24.83 -42.63
C VAL A 14 -24.97 25.42 -41.90
N LEU A 15 -25.24 26.19 -40.85
CA LEU A 15 -24.25 26.43 -39.81
C LEU A 15 -23.96 25.07 -39.20
N GLY A 16 -22.90 24.42 -39.68
CA GLY A 16 -22.36 23.22 -39.06
C GLY A 16 -21.97 23.60 -37.64
N ILE A 17 -22.79 23.20 -36.67
CA ILE A 17 -22.42 23.22 -35.26
C ILE A 17 -21.27 22.23 -35.13
N LYS A 18 -20.04 22.71 -35.25
CA LYS A 18 -18.87 21.91 -34.92
C LYS A 18 -18.85 21.75 -33.40
N ALA A 19 -18.73 20.52 -32.95
CA ALA A 19 -18.69 20.23 -31.53
C ALA A 19 -17.39 20.77 -30.95
N ALA A 20 -17.49 21.62 -29.93
CA ALA A 20 -16.33 22.15 -29.22
C ALA A 20 -15.48 21.02 -28.63
N ASP A 21 -14.16 21.21 -28.59
CA ASP A 21 -13.24 20.28 -27.97
C ASP A 21 -13.62 20.04 -26.50
N THR A 22 -13.71 18.77 -26.09
CA THR A 22 -14.10 18.38 -24.72
C THR A 22 -12.86 18.05 -23.89
N VAL A 23 -12.81 18.57 -22.66
CA VAL A 23 -11.79 18.22 -21.68
C VAL A 23 -12.27 17.04 -20.84
N PHE A 24 -11.54 15.93 -20.90
CA PHE A 24 -11.78 14.76 -20.06
C PHE A 24 -10.97 14.87 -18.79
N ILE A 25 -11.57 14.58 -17.64
CA ILE A 25 -10.93 14.64 -16.32
C ILE A 25 -10.90 13.25 -15.69
N LYS A 26 -9.77 12.87 -15.08
CA LYS A 26 -9.66 11.70 -14.20
C LYS A 26 -9.11 12.16 -12.85
N ASN A 27 -9.88 11.91 -11.79
CA ASN A 27 -9.44 12.07 -10.41
C ASN A 27 -8.95 10.71 -9.91
N PRO A 28 -7.62 10.50 -9.77
CA PRO A 28 -7.08 9.23 -9.29
C PRO A 28 -7.33 9.07 -7.78
N GLN A 29 -7.64 7.87 -7.32
CA GLN A 29 -7.73 7.55 -5.90
C GLN A 29 -6.42 6.94 -5.40
N ILE A 30 -5.40 7.80 -5.26
CA ILE A 30 -4.07 7.46 -4.70
C ILE A 30 -3.76 8.38 -3.49
N PRO A 31 -2.87 7.99 -2.57
CA PRO A 31 -2.51 8.82 -1.42
C PRO A 31 -1.88 10.14 -1.84
N ILE A 32 -2.11 11.19 -1.05
CA ILE A 32 -1.39 12.46 -1.13
C ILE A 32 -0.33 12.43 -0.02
N LEU A 33 0.94 12.29 -0.39
CA LEU A 33 2.03 12.26 0.59
C LEU A 33 2.32 13.68 1.10
N ILE A 34 2.36 13.83 2.41
CA ILE A 34 2.53 15.13 3.08
C ILE A 34 3.87 15.76 2.73
N GLU A 35 4.92 14.94 2.66
CA GLU A 35 6.30 15.37 2.41
C GLU A 35 6.64 15.56 0.92
N ARG A 36 5.77 15.10 0.01
CA ARG A 36 5.96 15.30 -1.43
C ARG A 36 5.74 16.75 -1.82
N HIS A 37 6.59 17.25 -2.71
CA HIS A 37 6.42 18.54 -3.36
C HIS A 37 5.34 18.52 -4.44
N ASP A 38 5.07 17.35 -5.02
CA ASP A 38 4.01 17.19 -6.00
C ASP A 38 3.22 15.91 -5.72
N ASN A 39 1.90 16.02 -5.73
CA ASN A 39 0.98 14.88 -5.71
C ASN A 39 -0.07 15.11 -6.78
N VAL A 40 -0.38 14.09 -7.58
CA VAL A 40 -1.43 14.24 -8.60
C VAL A 40 -2.80 14.36 -7.93
N LEU A 41 -3.43 15.51 -8.09
CA LEU A 41 -4.80 15.78 -7.66
C LEU A 41 -5.81 15.36 -8.73
N CYS A 42 -5.59 15.76 -9.98
CA CYS A 42 -6.38 15.36 -11.13
C CYS A 42 -5.56 15.34 -12.42
N TYR A 43 -5.94 14.47 -13.35
CA TYR A 43 -5.46 14.44 -14.72
C TYR A 43 -6.49 15.02 -15.67
N MET A 44 -6.03 15.63 -16.76
CA MET A 44 -6.86 16.24 -17.78
C MET A 44 -6.33 15.88 -19.16
N ARG A 45 -7.22 15.48 -20.07
CA ARG A 45 -6.92 15.24 -21.48
C ARG A 45 -7.87 16.06 -22.35
N ILE A 46 -7.31 16.78 -23.31
CA ILE A 46 -8.06 17.40 -24.40
C ILE A 46 -7.50 16.92 -25.73
N ASN A 47 -8.36 16.59 -26.69
CA ASN A 47 -7.96 16.40 -28.08
C ASN A 47 -8.31 17.69 -28.82
N ALA A 48 -7.31 18.52 -29.08
CA ALA A 48 -7.47 19.86 -29.61
C ALA A 48 -7.59 19.82 -31.14
N HIS A 49 -8.82 19.92 -31.63
CA HIS A 49 -9.12 20.07 -33.05
C HIS A 49 -9.34 21.54 -33.43
N GLU A 50 -9.90 22.32 -32.53
CA GLU A 50 -10.27 23.72 -32.74
C GLU A 50 -9.54 24.65 -31.78
N ALA A 51 -9.43 24.26 -30.50
CA ALA A 51 -8.76 25.02 -29.47
C ALA A 51 -7.26 25.15 -29.75
N LYS A 52 -6.72 26.36 -29.66
CA LYS A 52 -5.31 26.67 -29.93
C LYS A 52 -4.52 26.98 -28.69
N VAL A 53 -5.13 27.65 -27.71
CA VAL A 53 -4.48 27.99 -26.44
C VAL A 53 -5.40 27.61 -25.28
N LEU A 54 -4.90 26.81 -24.34
CA LEU A 54 -5.58 26.61 -23.06
C LEU A 54 -5.20 27.76 -22.12
N ASP A 55 -6.19 28.56 -21.75
CA ASP A 55 -6.00 29.79 -20.99
C ASP A 55 -5.95 29.52 -19.49
N ASN A 56 -6.98 28.86 -18.93
CA ASN A 56 -7.13 28.67 -17.50
C ASN A 56 -7.85 27.37 -17.13
N VAL A 57 -7.56 26.89 -15.91
CA VAL A 57 -8.26 25.78 -15.25
C VAL A 57 -8.77 26.25 -13.90
N SER A 58 -10.07 26.09 -13.66
CA SER A 58 -10.70 26.37 -12.36
C SER A 58 -10.84 25.08 -11.55
N VAL A 59 -10.26 25.04 -10.37
CA VAL A 59 -10.36 23.92 -9.42
C VAL A 59 -11.15 24.38 -8.20
N THR A 60 -12.16 23.62 -7.80
CA THR A 60 -12.96 23.92 -6.62
C THR A 60 -12.81 22.81 -5.59
N PHE A 61 -12.29 23.16 -4.42
CA PHE A 61 -12.20 22.29 -3.24
C PHE A 61 -13.56 22.20 -2.53
N GLY A 62 -13.82 21.06 -1.88
CA GLY A 62 -15.00 20.92 -1.01
C GLY A 62 -15.00 21.93 0.13
N GLN A 63 -16.18 22.20 0.69
CA GLN A 63 -16.36 23.22 1.74
C GLN A 63 -15.58 22.88 3.02
N ASP A 64 -15.50 21.59 3.37
CA ASP A 64 -14.83 21.11 4.59
C ASP A 64 -13.31 20.90 4.42
N VAL A 65 -12.75 21.23 3.25
CA VAL A 65 -11.32 21.08 2.99
C VAL A 65 -10.55 22.18 3.74
N PRO A 66 -9.60 21.84 4.63
CA PRO A 66 -8.80 22.82 5.36
C PRO A 66 -7.73 23.42 4.44
N LEU A 67 -8.08 24.49 3.71
CA LEU A 67 -7.19 25.15 2.74
C LEU A 67 -5.88 25.63 3.38
N GLU A 68 -5.91 25.98 4.67
CA GLU A 68 -4.74 26.37 5.44
C GLU A 68 -3.70 25.26 5.59
N GLN A 69 -4.05 24.00 5.34
CA GLN A 69 -3.11 22.87 5.31
C GLN A 69 -2.50 22.63 3.93
N ILE A 70 -3.00 23.29 2.88
CA ILE A 70 -2.47 23.17 1.52
C ILE A 70 -1.36 24.21 1.35
N LYS A 71 -0.17 23.77 0.93
CA LYS A 71 0.97 24.65 0.67
C LYS A 71 0.84 25.32 -0.70
N SER A 72 0.57 24.54 -1.75
CA SER A 72 0.31 25.08 -3.08
C SER A 72 -0.46 24.12 -3.97
N VAL A 73 -1.06 24.70 -5.02
CA VAL A 73 -1.73 23.99 -6.11
C VAL A 73 -1.09 24.43 -7.41
N LYS A 74 -0.70 23.49 -8.26
CA LYS A 74 0.08 23.76 -9.47
C LYS A 74 -0.61 23.18 -10.69
N LEU A 75 -0.59 23.88 -11.81
CA LEU A 75 -0.98 23.33 -13.11
C LEU A 75 0.26 22.94 -13.89
N TYR A 76 0.27 21.73 -14.41
CA TYR A 76 1.34 21.21 -15.27
C TYR A 76 0.80 20.84 -16.65
N TYR A 77 1.64 21.04 -17.66
CA TYR A 77 1.44 20.54 -19.02
C TYR A 77 2.39 19.36 -19.29
N GLY A 78 1.83 18.21 -19.66
CA GLY A 78 2.54 16.95 -19.87
C GLY A 78 2.78 16.58 -21.34
N GLY A 79 2.54 17.49 -22.28
CA GLY A 79 2.78 17.22 -23.71
C GLY A 79 1.64 16.49 -24.41
N THR A 80 1.99 15.65 -25.39
CA THR A 80 1.06 14.92 -26.28
C THR A 80 1.21 13.40 -26.15
N GLU A 81 0.43 12.65 -26.92
CA GLU A 81 0.41 11.18 -26.96
C GLU A 81 1.03 10.65 -28.26
N ALA A 82 1.60 9.45 -28.19
CA ALA A 82 2.02 8.72 -29.38
C ALA A 82 0.83 8.46 -30.32
N ILE A 83 1.03 8.58 -31.63
CA ILE A 83 -0.07 8.51 -32.62
C ILE A 83 -0.85 7.20 -32.50
N GLN A 84 -0.16 6.08 -32.32
CA GLN A 84 -0.75 4.75 -32.15
C GLN A 84 -1.56 4.57 -30.86
N ASP A 85 -1.38 5.44 -29.86
CA ASP A 85 -2.00 5.34 -28.54
C ASP A 85 -3.19 6.29 -28.36
N ARG A 86 -3.49 7.16 -29.34
CA ARG A 86 -4.59 8.13 -29.28
C ARG A 86 -5.97 7.50 -28.99
N GLY A 87 -6.20 6.27 -29.45
CA GLY A 87 -7.44 5.52 -29.18
C GLY A 87 -7.52 4.85 -27.80
N LYS A 88 -6.41 4.78 -27.06
CA LYS A 88 -6.34 4.09 -25.75
C LYS A 88 -6.91 4.92 -24.61
N ASN A 89 -7.29 6.17 -24.87
CA ASN A 89 -7.91 7.06 -23.90
C ASN A 89 -7.11 7.20 -22.58
N ARG A 90 -5.78 7.24 -22.66
CA ARG A 90 -4.91 7.51 -21.50
C ARG A 90 -5.11 8.92 -20.95
N PHE A 91 -4.63 9.16 -19.74
CA PHE A 91 -4.72 10.45 -19.04
C PHE A 91 -3.35 11.10 -18.76
N ALA A 92 -2.28 10.36 -19.03
CA ALA A 92 -0.91 10.81 -18.99
C ALA A 92 -0.10 9.98 -20.00
N PRO A 93 0.95 10.54 -20.62
CA PRO A 93 1.81 9.79 -21.52
C PRO A 93 2.87 8.96 -20.76
N VAL A 94 3.11 9.32 -19.50
CA VAL A 94 4.12 8.73 -18.61
C VAL A 94 3.73 8.98 -17.15
N GLU A 95 4.31 8.22 -16.23
CA GLU A 95 4.26 8.54 -14.80
C GLU A 95 5.02 9.85 -14.52
N TYR A 96 4.36 10.83 -13.90
CA TYR A 96 4.95 12.15 -13.67
C TYR A 96 5.88 12.21 -12.44
N ILE A 97 5.59 11.41 -11.41
CA ILE A 97 6.32 11.40 -10.13
C ILE A 97 6.64 9.95 -9.83
N SER A 98 7.92 9.58 -9.87
CA SER A 98 8.32 8.19 -9.65
C SER A 98 8.21 7.79 -8.18
N ALA A 99 7.81 6.55 -7.89
CA ALA A 99 8.00 5.95 -6.57
C ALA A 99 9.32 5.16 -6.45
N HIS A 100 10.06 4.99 -7.55
CA HIS A 100 11.13 3.99 -7.66
C HIS A 100 12.50 4.55 -8.03
N ALA A 101 12.58 5.76 -8.60
CA ALA A 101 13.85 6.38 -8.97
C ALA A 101 14.59 6.87 -7.69
N PRO A 102 15.72 6.27 -7.29
CA PRO A 102 16.37 6.61 -6.02
C PRO A 102 16.69 8.10 -5.91
N GLY A 103 16.25 8.73 -4.82
CA GLY A 103 16.44 10.17 -4.56
C GLY A 103 15.62 11.11 -5.46
N LYS A 104 14.71 10.60 -6.29
CA LYS A 104 13.89 11.38 -7.23
C LYS A 104 12.40 11.08 -7.10
N THR A 105 11.93 10.82 -5.89
CA THR A 105 10.55 10.38 -5.61
C THR A 105 9.63 11.47 -5.05
N LEU A 106 10.18 12.63 -4.68
CA LEU A 106 9.45 13.68 -3.95
C LEU A 106 8.80 14.75 -4.84
N SER A 107 9.30 14.91 -6.06
CA SER A 107 8.86 15.95 -6.99
C SER A 107 8.57 15.37 -8.36
N VAL A 108 7.80 16.10 -9.15
CA VAL A 108 7.64 15.81 -10.58
C VAL A 108 9.00 15.68 -11.28
N ASN A 109 9.11 14.75 -12.24
CA ASN A 109 10.23 14.76 -13.16
C ASN A 109 10.09 15.93 -14.16
N PRO A 110 10.98 16.95 -14.13
CA PRO A 110 10.83 18.14 -14.95
C PRO A 110 10.97 17.86 -16.46
N SER A 111 11.54 16.71 -16.87
CA SER A 111 11.58 16.34 -18.29
C SER A 111 10.21 15.91 -18.82
N TYR A 112 9.27 15.53 -17.95
CA TYR A 112 7.95 15.01 -18.34
C TYR A 112 6.83 16.04 -18.23
N ALA A 113 7.04 17.13 -17.50
CA ALA A 113 5.99 18.11 -17.29
C ALA A 113 6.54 19.54 -17.10
N ILE A 114 5.87 20.50 -17.73
CA ILE A 114 6.18 21.93 -17.64
C ILE A 114 5.18 22.58 -16.68
N LYS A 115 5.68 23.17 -15.59
CA LYS A 115 4.84 23.94 -14.66
C LYS A 115 4.31 25.19 -15.37
N LYS A 116 3.00 25.37 -15.38
CA LYS A 116 2.30 26.50 -16.03
C LYS A 116 1.98 27.61 -15.05
N SER A 117 1.46 27.23 -13.89
CA SER A 117 1.17 28.14 -12.79
C SER A 117 1.22 27.43 -11.45
N GLU A 118 1.34 28.23 -10.40
CA GLU A 118 1.32 27.79 -9.01
C GLU A 118 0.64 28.87 -8.18
N ILE A 119 -0.26 28.47 -7.29
CA ILE A 119 -0.98 29.37 -6.39
C ILE A 119 -1.04 28.76 -4.98
N VAL A 120 -1.22 29.63 -3.99
CA VAL A 120 -1.62 29.22 -2.63
C VAL A 120 -3.13 29.42 -2.52
N PRO A 121 -3.93 28.38 -2.22
CA PRO A 121 -5.38 28.51 -2.21
C PRO A 121 -5.83 29.39 -1.04
N GLN A 122 -6.46 30.53 -1.35
CA GLN A 122 -7.06 31.46 -0.36
C GLN A 122 -8.59 31.33 -0.28
N LYS A 123 -9.19 30.65 -1.27
CA LYS A 123 -10.63 30.39 -1.42
C LYS A 123 -10.80 28.99 -1.98
N ASN A 124 -11.96 28.37 -1.77
CA ASN A 124 -12.22 27.01 -2.24
C ASN A 124 -12.14 26.90 -3.77
N SER A 125 -12.51 27.95 -4.51
CA SER A 125 -12.33 28.00 -5.96
C SER A 125 -11.06 28.76 -6.31
N VAL A 126 -10.16 28.12 -7.05
CA VAL A 126 -8.88 28.66 -7.49
C VAL A 126 -8.77 28.61 -9.01
N LEU A 127 -8.15 29.66 -9.58
CA LEU A 127 -7.88 29.76 -11.00
C LEU A 127 -6.39 29.52 -11.25
N LEU A 128 -6.08 28.53 -12.06
CA LEU A 128 -4.73 28.18 -12.49
C LEU A 128 -4.54 28.63 -13.93
N THR A 129 -3.59 29.55 -14.17
CA THR A 129 -3.27 30.02 -15.52
C THR A 129 -2.50 28.95 -16.29
N GLY A 130 -2.98 28.64 -17.49
CA GLY A 130 -2.36 27.77 -18.48
C GLY A 130 -1.46 28.54 -19.44
N ASN A 131 -2.03 29.45 -20.24
CA ASN A 131 -1.39 30.10 -21.38
C ASN A 131 -0.50 29.12 -22.18
N GLN A 132 -1.08 27.98 -22.54
CA GLN A 132 -0.38 26.89 -23.22
C GLN A 132 -0.90 26.72 -24.64
N ASN A 133 -0.02 26.94 -25.62
CA ASN A 133 -0.29 26.55 -27.01
C ASN A 133 -0.52 25.04 -27.07
N LEU A 134 -1.67 24.64 -27.59
CA LEU A 134 -2.07 23.25 -27.71
C LEU A 134 -1.41 22.63 -28.94
N TYR A 135 -0.89 21.42 -28.77
CA TYR A 135 -0.51 20.57 -29.88
C TYR A 135 -1.77 20.21 -30.70
N PRO A 136 -1.72 20.18 -32.05
CA PRO A 136 -2.86 19.78 -32.88
C PRO A 136 -3.16 18.27 -32.74
N GLY A 137 -3.91 17.93 -31.68
CA GLY A 137 -4.18 16.56 -31.25
C GLY A 137 -4.31 16.45 -29.73
N VAL A 138 -3.90 15.30 -29.18
CA VAL A 138 -4.00 15.05 -27.73
C VAL A 138 -3.04 15.96 -26.96
N ASN A 139 -3.53 16.55 -25.88
CA ASN A 139 -2.78 17.33 -24.91
C ASN A 139 -3.10 16.82 -23.50
N PHE A 140 -2.07 16.70 -22.66
CA PHE A 140 -2.19 16.31 -21.28
C PHE A 140 -1.90 17.47 -20.35
N PHE A 141 -2.78 17.69 -19.38
CA PHE A 141 -2.55 18.57 -18.25
C PHE A 141 -2.87 17.83 -16.97
N TRP A 142 -2.35 18.32 -15.85
CA TRP A 142 -2.70 17.78 -14.54
C TRP A 142 -2.51 18.84 -13.46
N VAL A 143 -3.27 18.68 -12.39
CA VAL A 143 -3.17 19.54 -11.21
C VAL A 143 -2.38 18.79 -10.14
N SER A 144 -1.33 19.43 -9.64
CA SER A 144 -0.55 19.00 -8.49
C SER A 144 -1.07 19.67 -7.21
N ILE A 145 -1.03 18.96 -6.09
CA ILE A 145 -1.24 19.51 -4.75
C ILE A 145 -0.01 19.23 -3.87
N GLU A 146 0.47 20.26 -3.19
CA GLU A 146 1.51 20.16 -2.17
C GLU A 146 0.90 20.48 -0.81
N MET A 147 1.07 19.60 0.17
CA MET A 147 0.57 19.80 1.52
C MET A 147 1.61 20.53 2.37
N LYS A 148 1.17 21.20 3.44
CA LYS A 148 2.09 21.69 4.46
C LYS A 148 2.59 20.53 5.34
N PRO A 149 3.85 20.52 5.79
CA PRO A 149 4.41 19.45 6.62
C PRO A 149 3.60 19.17 7.90
N GLU A 150 2.94 20.18 8.46
CA GLU A 150 2.13 20.09 9.67
C GLU A 150 0.72 19.51 9.47
N ALA A 151 0.30 19.25 8.22
CA ALA A 151 -1.03 18.74 7.89
C ALA A 151 -1.39 17.47 8.69
N SER A 152 -2.67 17.34 9.03
CA SER A 152 -3.17 16.17 9.75
C SER A 152 -3.29 14.98 8.82
N LEU A 153 -2.85 13.79 9.26
CA LEU A 153 -3.05 12.55 8.50
C LEU A 153 -4.52 12.18 8.28
N LEU A 154 -5.42 12.75 9.10
CA LEU A 154 -6.87 12.54 8.99
C LEU A 154 -7.54 13.51 8.01
N THR A 155 -6.79 14.46 7.45
CA THR A 155 -7.32 15.41 6.47
C THR A 155 -7.81 14.68 5.23
N LYS A 156 -9.00 15.05 4.79
CA LYS A 156 -9.65 14.57 3.58
C LYS A 156 -9.70 15.72 2.58
N ILE A 157 -9.26 15.46 1.36
CA ILE A 157 -9.27 16.43 0.26
C ILE A 157 -10.32 15.98 -0.77
N THR A 158 -11.29 16.85 -1.04
CA THR A 158 -12.18 16.72 -2.21
C THR A 158 -11.95 17.93 -3.11
N ALA A 159 -11.81 17.70 -4.41
CA ALA A 159 -11.58 18.75 -5.39
C ALA A 159 -12.11 18.35 -6.75
N GLU A 160 -12.63 19.33 -7.50
CA GLU A 160 -13.17 19.12 -8.84
C GLU A 160 -12.67 20.20 -9.81
N VAL A 161 -12.38 19.79 -11.04
CA VAL A 161 -12.16 20.75 -12.14
C VAL A 161 -13.53 21.23 -12.60
N THR A 162 -13.84 22.48 -12.27
CA THR A 162 -15.18 23.08 -12.45
C THR A 162 -15.29 23.91 -13.72
N GLY A 163 -14.18 24.29 -14.33
CA GLY A 163 -14.16 25.01 -15.60
C GLY A 163 -12.79 24.96 -16.25
N VAL A 164 -12.79 24.92 -17.58
CA VAL A 164 -11.58 25.06 -18.40
C VAL A 164 -11.89 26.05 -19.50
N THR A 165 -11.02 27.03 -19.70
CA THR A 165 -11.16 28.00 -20.79
C THR A 165 -10.04 27.85 -21.81
N ALA A 166 -10.40 27.92 -23.08
CA ALA A 166 -9.46 27.95 -24.20
C ALA A 166 -9.91 28.97 -25.25
N ASP A 167 -8.96 29.73 -25.80
CA ASP A 167 -9.20 30.82 -26.74
C ASP A 167 -10.30 31.81 -26.28
N GLY A 168 -10.36 32.09 -24.97
CA GLY A 168 -11.36 32.96 -24.34
C GLY A 168 -12.76 32.36 -24.19
N GLN A 169 -12.95 31.08 -24.50
CA GLN A 169 -14.24 30.38 -24.41
C GLN A 169 -14.20 29.26 -23.36
N SER A 170 -15.34 29.00 -22.72
CA SER A 170 -15.47 27.84 -21.81
C SER A 170 -15.60 26.56 -22.61
N LEU A 171 -14.79 25.55 -22.28
CA LEU A 171 -14.86 24.22 -22.88
C LEU A 171 -15.78 23.31 -22.05
N PRO A 172 -16.49 22.36 -22.70
CA PRO A 172 -17.16 21.27 -22.00
C PRO A 172 -16.16 20.41 -21.21
N VAL A 173 -16.51 20.09 -19.96
CA VAL A 173 -15.72 19.23 -19.07
C VAL A 173 -16.48 17.93 -18.79
N LYS A 174 -15.80 16.79 -18.93
CA LYS A 174 -16.36 15.46 -18.63
C LYS A 174 -15.45 14.69 -17.69
N CYS A 175 -15.88 14.48 -16.45
CA CYS A 175 -15.18 13.61 -15.51
C CYS A 175 -15.52 12.14 -15.79
N VAL A 176 -14.50 11.27 -15.85
CA VAL A 176 -14.67 9.81 -16.02
C VAL A 176 -14.51 9.04 -14.71
N SER A 177 -14.03 9.70 -13.65
CA SER A 177 -13.97 9.14 -12.30
C SER A 177 -15.34 9.23 -11.62
N ALA A 178 -15.51 8.50 -10.52
CA ALA A 178 -16.67 8.67 -9.64
C ALA A 178 -16.76 10.14 -9.14
N PRO A 179 -17.98 10.65 -8.88
CA PRO A 179 -18.15 11.96 -8.26
C PRO A 179 -17.62 11.94 -6.81
N ASN A 180 -17.22 13.12 -6.29
CA ASN A 180 -16.84 13.29 -4.87
C ASN A 180 -15.75 12.33 -4.36
N VAL A 181 -14.72 12.04 -5.18
CA VAL A 181 -13.58 11.23 -4.74
C VAL A 181 -12.90 11.88 -3.54
N ILE A 182 -12.89 11.17 -2.42
CA ILE A 182 -12.18 11.57 -1.20
C ILE A 182 -10.73 11.14 -1.32
N ARG A 183 -9.83 12.12 -1.39
CA ARG A 183 -8.38 11.90 -1.35
C ARG A 183 -7.89 11.98 0.09
N ARG A 184 -7.03 11.04 0.47
CA ARG A 184 -6.52 10.93 1.85
C ARG A 184 -5.03 11.19 1.86
N LEU A 185 -4.56 11.79 2.95
CA LEU A 185 -3.15 12.02 3.14
C LEU A 185 -2.44 10.73 3.55
N GLY A 186 -1.12 10.74 3.45
CA GLY A 186 -0.23 9.70 3.94
C GLY A 186 1.17 10.25 4.19
N VAL A 187 2.01 9.43 4.82
CA VAL A 187 3.46 9.67 4.92
C VAL A 187 4.16 8.58 4.12
N GLY A 188 5.03 8.95 3.19
CA GLY A 188 6.03 8.03 2.65
C GLY A 188 7.09 7.81 3.71
N VAL A 189 6.86 6.82 4.57
CA VAL A 189 7.77 6.46 5.66
C VAL A 189 9.16 6.19 5.08
N ARG A 190 9.24 5.39 4.01
CA ARG A 190 10.47 5.12 3.23
C ARG A 190 10.22 5.31 1.73
N HIS A 191 11.15 5.99 1.08
CA HIS A 191 11.22 6.21 -0.37
C HIS A 191 12.37 5.43 -0.99
N ALA A 192 12.35 5.22 -2.31
CA ALA A 192 13.49 4.67 -3.03
C ALA A 192 14.73 5.57 -2.84
N GLY A 193 15.85 4.98 -2.43
CA GLY A 193 17.11 5.69 -2.20
C GLY A 193 17.31 6.24 -0.80
N ASP A 194 16.30 6.22 0.07
CA ASP A 194 16.47 6.61 1.47
C ASP A 194 17.56 5.77 2.13
N ASP A 195 18.39 6.41 2.96
CA ASP A 195 19.49 5.77 3.70
C ASP A 195 20.43 4.90 2.83
N GLY A 196 20.52 5.18 1.52
CA GLY A 196 21.38 4.48 0.58
C GLY A 196 20.83 3.15 0.04
N ALA A 197 19.60 2.78 0.38
CA ALA A 197 18.98 1.55 -0.10
C ALA A 197 18.16 1.77 -1.37
N ALA A 198 18.33 0.92 -2.38
CA ALA A 198 17.57 0.99 -3.62
C ALA A 198 16.07 0.78 -3.39
N ALA A 199 15.68 -0.13 -2.50
CA ALA A 199 14.29 -0.46 -2.24
C ALA A 199 14.00 -0.81 -0.78
N PHE A 200 12.73 -0.64 -0.41
CA PHE A 200 12.18 -1.08 0.88
C PHE A 200 10.91 -1.89 0.60
N ARG A 201 10.77 -3.05 1.23
CA ARG A 201 9.66 -3.97 0.96
C ARG A 201 9.16 -4.68 2.22
N ILE A 202 8.04 -5.38 2.10
CA ILE A 202 7.53 -6.30 3.13
C ILE A 202 7.21 -5.63 4.48
N PRO A 203 6.14 -4.82 4.54
CA PRO A 203 5.75 -4.09 5.74
C PRO A 203 5.19 -5.00 6.84
N GLY A 204 5.64 -4.78 8.07
CA GLY A 204 4.97 -5.18 9.30
C GLY A 204 4.65 -3.96 10.16
N LEU A 205 3.54 -3.97 10.89
CA LEU A 205 3.10 -2.81 11.69
C LEU A 205 2.41 -3.24 12.98
N VAL A 206 2.84 -2.67 14.11
CA VAL A 206 2.20 -2.85 15.42
C VAL A 206 2.10 -1.53 16.18
N THR A 207 1.16 -1.48 17.11
CA THR A 207 1.07 -0.47 18.16
C THR A 207 1.45 -1.13 19.49
N THR A 208 2.39 -0.52 20.21
CA THR A 208 2.78 -0.95 21.56
C THR A 208 1.70 -0.61 22.59
N ASN A 209 1.81 -1.12 23.82
CA ASN A 209 0.92 -0.76 24.92
C ASN A 209 0.97 0.75 25.25
N LYS A 210 2.01 1.46 24.80
CA LYS A 210 2.19 2.91 25.02
C LYS A 210 1.64 3.77 23.88
N GLY A 211 1.06 3.17 22.84
CA GLY A 211 0.61 3.88 21.65
C GLY A 211 1.71 4.19 20.63
N THR A 212 2.95 3.79 20.87
CA THR A 212 4.03 3.88 19.88
C THR A 212 3.74 2.96 18.70
N LEU A 213 3.87 3.47 17.48
CA LEU A 213 3.83 2.69 16.26
C LEU A 213 5.23 2.20 15.90
N LEU A 214 5.35 0.91 15.56
CA LEU A 214 6.58 0.30 15.06
C LEU A 214 6.29 -0.34 13.71
N GLY A 215 6.90 0.21 12.66
CA GLY A 215 6.85 -0.30 11.30
C GLY A 215 8.16 -0.99 10.92
N VAL A 216 8.13 -2.26 10.55
CA VAL A 216 9.29 -3.04 10.08
C VAL A 216 9.20 -3.31 8.59
N TYR A 217 10.34 -3.50 7.94
CA TYR A 217 10.44 -3.76 6.50
C TYR A 217 11.82 -4.29 6.13
N ASP A 218 11.92 -4.94 4.98
CA ASP A 218 13.19 -5.20 4.30
C ASP A 218 13.85 -3.88 3.90
N VAL A 219 15.14 -3.75 4.16
CA VAL A 219 16.03 -2.74 3.59
C VAL A 219 16.85 -3.41 2.51
N ARG A 220 16.44 -3.26 1.24
CA ARG A 220 17.05 -3.95 0.10
C ARG A 220 18.03 -3.01 -0.58
N TYR A 221 19.31 -3.14 -0.25
CA TYR A 221 20.31 -2.13 -0.60
C TYR A 221 20.57 -2.04 -2.10
N ASN A 222 20.78 -3.18 -2.77
CA ASN A 222 21.24 -3.17 -4.15
C ASN A 222 20.09 -3.09 -5.17
N SER A 223 18.94 -3.69 -4.89
CA SER A 223 17.78 -3.72 -5.79
C SER A 223 16.49 -4.10 -5.06
N SER A 224 15.37 -4.23 -5.77
CA SER A 224 14.10 -4.68 -5.21
C SER A 224 13.92 -6.20 -5.14
N VAL A 225 14.92 -6.99 -5.54
CA VAL A 225 14.82 -8.46 -5.59
C VAL A 225 14.72 -9.06 -4.17
N ASP A 226 14.13 -10.24 -4.03
CA ASP A 226 13.94 -10.91 -2.73
C ASP A 226 15.26 -11.40 -2.10
N LEU A 227 15.22 -12.29 -1.10
CA LEU A 227 16.40 -13.04 -0.68
C LEU A 227 16.76 -14.10 -1.75
N GLN A 228 18.01 -14.50 -1.95
CA GLN A 228 19.22 -13.97 -1.30
C GLN A 228 19.62 -12.61 -1.90
N GLU A 229 20.07 -11.68 -1.05
CA GLU A 229 20.65 -10.38 -1.42
C GLU A 229 21.21 -9.68 -0.16
N HIS A 230 21.75 -8.47 -0.30
CA HIS A 230 22.09 -7.59 0.82
C HIS A 230 20.78 -6.97 1.32
N ILE A 231 20.17 -7.65 2.29
CA ILE A 231 18.91 -7.25 2.92
C ILE A 231 19.09 -7.26 4.44
N ASP A 232 18.73 -6.15 5.06
CA ASP A 232 18.56 -6.06 6.53
C ASP A 232 17.09 -5.89 6.89
N ILE A 233 16.74 -6.06 8.16
CA ILE A 233 15.45 -5.62 8.69
C ILE A 233 15.60 -4.20 9.21
N GLY A 234 14.84 -3.28 8.61
CA GLY A 234 14.70 -1.91 9.06
C GLY A 234 13.50 -1.73 9.96
N LEU A 235 13.57 -0.72 10.83
CA LEU A 235 12.44 -0.29 11.66
C LEU A 235 12.33 1.23 11.69
N SER A 236 11.11 1.71 11.46
CA SER A 236 10.68 3.08 11.73
C SER A 236 9.78 3.10 12.97
N ARG A 237 10.05 4.04 13.88
CA ARG A 237 9.33 4.22 15.14
C ARG A 237 8.62 5.57 15.16
N SER A 238 7.35 5.61 15.53
CA SER A 238 6.58 6.85 15.70
C SER A 238 5.88 6.91 17.06
N ILE A 239 5.92 8.08 17.71
CA ILE A 239 5.30 8.34 19.01
C ILE A 239 4.14 9.34 18.94
N ASP A 240 3.73 9.72 17.73
CA ASP A 240 2.73 10.77 17.48
C ASP A 240 1.64 10.29 16.50
N GLY A 241 1.33 8.99 16.53
CA GLY A 241 0.29 8.39 15.68
C GLY A 241 0.69 8.29 14.21
N GLY A 242 2.00 8.27 13.91
CA GLY A 242 2.54 8.07 12.56
C GLY A 242 2.70 9.36 11.76
N LYS A 243 2.54 10.52 12.39
CA LYS A 243 2.76 11.83 11.76
C LYS A 243 4.23 12.05 11.46
N THR A 244 5.10 11.75 12.42
CA THR A 244 6.55 11.76 12.24
C THR A 244 7.13 10.40 12.60
N TRP A 245 8.24 10.06 11.96
CA TRP A 245 8.96 8.81 12.17
C TRP A 245 10.41 9.13 12.52
N GLU A 246 10.90 8.48 13.57
CA GLU A 246 12.30 8.60 14.01
C GLU A 246 13.26 8.05 12.94
N LYS A 247 14.55 8.34 13.11
CA LYS A 247 15.61 7.74 12.29
C LYS A 247 15.46 6.22 12.25
N MET A 248 15.63 5.65 11.04
CA MET A 248 15.59 4.20 10.82
C MET A 248 16.59 3.48 11.74
N ARG A 249 16.13 2.39 12.32
CA ARG A 249 16.94 1.41 13.07
C ARG A 249 17.10 0.14 12.25
N LEU A 250 18.10 -0.68 12.58
CA LEU A 250 18.33 -1.98 11.98
C LEU A 250 18.25 -3.07 13.06
N PRO A 251 17.06 -3.57 13.42
CA PRO A 251 16.94 -4.63 14.44
C PRO A 251 17.70 -5.92 14.09
N LEU A 252 17.80 -6.27 12.80
CA LEU A 252 18.51 -7.46 12.32
C LEU A 252 19.35 -7.10 11.10
N ALA A 253 20.66 -7.35 11.21
CA ALA A 253 21.63 -7.21 10.13
C ALA A 253 22.78 -8.20 10.40
N PHE A 254 23.18 -8.99 9.41
CA PHE A 254 24.22 -10.02 9.59
C PHE A 254 25.56 -9.67 8.93
N GLY A 255 25.59 -8.63 8.08
CA GLY A 255 26.82 -8.16 7.45
C GLY A 255 27.64 -9.29 6.82
N GLU A 256 28.95 -9.32 7.10
CA GLU A 256 29.87 -10.32 6.54
C GLU A 256 30.04 -11.58 7.41
N TYR A 257 28.97 -12.01 8.09
CA TYR A 257 28.99 -13.20 8.94
C TYR A 257 29.59 -14.42 8.20
N GLY A 258 30.44 -15.18 8.90
CA GLY A 258 31.12 -16.36 8.32
C GLY A 258 32.16 -16.03 7.24
N GLY A 259 32.51 -14.75 7.05
CA GLY A 259 33.45 -14.31 6.01
C GLY A 259 32.84 -14.30 4.60
N LEU A 260 31.52 -14.44 4.47
CA LEU A 260 30.82 -14.28 3.19
C LEU A 260 30.43 -12.82 2.96
N PRO A 261 30.31 -12.36 1.71
CA PRO A 261 29.82 -11.02 1.41
C PRO A 261 28.45 -10.74 2.05
N ALA A 262 28.16 -9.48 2.41
CA ALA A 262 26.87 -9.11 2.99
C ALA A 262 25.65 -9.49 2.13
N ALA A 263 25.81 -9.52 0.80
CA ALA A 263 24.79 -9.97 -0.12
C ALA A 263 24.49 -11.49 -0.08
N GLN A 264 25.28 -12.24 0.69
CA GLN A 264 25.10 -13.66 0.99
C GLN A 264 24.74 -13.88 2.46
N ASN A 265 24.26 -12.85 3.14
CA ASN A 265 23.83 -12.86 4.54
C ASN A 265 22.53 -12.09 4.76
N GLY A 266 21.69 -11.98 3.72
CA GLY A 266 20.44 -11.25 3.81
C GLY A 266 19.50 -11.83 4.86
N VAL A 267 18.79 -10.94 5.56
CA VAL A 267 17.70 -11.26 6.48
C VAL A 267 16.47 -10.45 6.08
N GLY A 268 15.33 -11.12 5.91
CA GLY A 268 14.16 -10.52 5.28
C GLY A 268 12.83 -11.16 5.67
N ASP A 269 11.79 -10.62 5.04
CA ASP A 269 10.37 -10.95 5.20
C ASP A 269 9.82 -10.74 6.62
N PRO A 270 10.11 -9.62 7.31
CA PRO A 270 9.91 -9.51 8.76
C PRO A 270 8.45 -9.65 9.18
N SER A 271 8.25 -10.21 10.37
CA SER A 271 6.98 -10.19 11.10
C SER A 271 7.21 -9.67 12.50
N ILE A 272 6.37 -8.76 12.98
CA ILE A 272 6.50 -8.09 14.28
C ILE A 272 5.30 -8.36 15.18
N LEU A 273 5.49 -8.56 16.47
CA LEU A 273 4.41 -8.62 17.46
C LEU A 273 4.78 -7.89 18.75
N VAL A 274 3.75 -7.52 19.51
CA VAL A 274 3.89 -6.98 20.86
C VAL A 274 3.31 -8.02 21.81
N ASP A 275 4.12 -8.46 22.78
CA ASP A 275 3.62 -9.17 23.97
C ASP A 275 2.83 -8.17 24.82
N THR A 276 1.51 -8.20 24.69
CA THR A 276 0.65 -7.21 25.38
C THR A 276 0.68 -7.36 26.90
N LYS A 277 1.17 -8.48 27.44
CA LYS A 277 1.31 -8.67 28.89
C LYS A 277 2.56 -7.98 29.45
N THR A 278 3.60 -7.77 28.64
CA THR A 278 4.89 -7.22 29.11
C THR A 278 5.35 -5.96 28.36
N ASN A 279 4.70 -5.63 27.24
CA ASN A 279 5.17 -4.65 26.24
C ASN A 279 6.53 -5.00 25.61
N THR A 280 6.98 -6.26 25.71
CA THR A 280 8.13 -6.73 24.93
C THR A 280 7.72 -6.83 23.48
N ILE A 281 8.55 -6.30 22.58
CA ILE A 281 8.32 -6.37 21.14
C ILE A 281 9.25 -7.42 20.57
N TRP A 282 8.70 -8.28 19.71
CA TRP A 282 9.43 -9.34 19.03
C TRP A 282 9.38 -9.10 17.52
N ILE A 283 10.53 -9.25 16.85
CA ILE A 283 10.62 -9.34 15.40
C ILE A 283 11.17 -10.72 15.05
N VAL A 284 10.52 -11.40 14.11
CA VAL A 284 11.01 -12.64 13.49
C VAL A 284 11.31 -12.39 12.02
N ALA A 285 12.42 -12.96 11.53
CA ALA A 285 12.81 -12.87 10.12
C ALA A 285 13.53 -14.15 9.66
N ALA A 286 13.66 -14.30 8.34
CA ALA A 286 14.40 -15.39 7.73
C ALA A 286 15.79 -14.90 7.32
N TRP A 287 16.83 -15.42 7.97
CA TRP A 287 18.22 -15.19 7.61
C TRP A 287 18.71 -16.25 6.64
N THR A 288 19.22 -15.84 5.49
CA THR A 288 19.78 -16.71 4.46
C THR A 288 21.28 -16.50 4.36
N HIS A 289 22.05 -17.58 4.47
CA HIS A 289 23.51 -17.56 4.39
C HIS A 289 24.00 -18.31 3.16
N GLY A 290 24.99 -17.76 2.45
CA GLY A 290 25.50 -18.31 1.20
C GLY A 290 24.50 -18.13 0.05
N MET A 291 24.05 -19.24 -0.56
CA MET A 291 23.08 -19.28 -1.69
C MET A 291 23.49 -18.54 -2.98
N GLY A 292 24.69 -17.95 -3.03
CA GLY A 292 25.12 -17.11 -4.14
C GLY A 292 24.22 -15.88 -4.27
N ASN A 293 23.72 -15.59 -5.47
CA ASN A 293 22.74 -14.51 -5.70
C ASN A 293 21.37 -15.06 -6.19
N GLN A 294 21.08 -16.33 -5.86
CA GLN A 294 19.86 -17.01 -6.27
C GLN A 294 18.73 -16.80 -5.26
N ARG A 295 17.48 -17.05 -5.69
CA ARG A 295 16.32 -16.80 -4.83
C ARG A 295 16.23 -17.86 -3.73
N ALA A 296 16.18 -17.43 -2.47
CA ALA A 296 16.15 -18.30 -1.30
C ALA A 296 15.01 -19.34 -1.35
N TRP A 297 13.89 -18.97 -1.97
CA TRP A 297 12.75 -19.86 -2.22
C TRP A 297 13.13 -21.20 -2.89
N TRP A 298 14.13 -21.20 -3.78
CA TRP A 298 14.63 -22.39 -4.47
C TRP A 298 16.02 -22.83 -3.99
N SER A 299 16.77 -21.93 -3.35
CA SER A 299 18.15 -22.15 -2.94
C SER A 299 18.30 -22.69 -1.52
N SER A 300 17.34 -22.43 -0.62
CA SER A 300 17.32 -23.09 0.69
C SER A 300 17.10 -24.60 0.52
N GLN A 301 17.92 -25.39 1.21
CA GLN A 301 17.93 -26.85 1.15
C GLN A 301 17.41 -27.47 2.46
N GLN A 302 17.17 -28.78 2.42
CA GLN A 302 16.94 -29.58 3.62
C GLN A 302 18.19 -29.57 4.52
N GLY A 303 18.00 -29.83 5.81
CA GLY A 303 19.03 -29.69 6.84
C GLY A 303 18.61 -28.74 7.94
N MET A 304 19.53 -28.41 8.85
CA MET A 304 19.26 -27.54 10.00
C MET A 304 20.27 -26.40 10.12
N ASP A 305 21.52 -26.64 9.73
CA ASP A 305 22.57 -25.63 9.84
C ASP A 305 22.46 -24.52 8.78
N VAL A 306 23.16 -23.43 9.09
CA VAL A 306 23.19 -22.18 8.32
C VAL A 306 23.76 -22.34 6.91
N ASN A 307 24.57 -23.36 6.64
CA ASN A 307 25.17 -23.58 5.31
C ASN A 307 24.21 -24.30 4.34
N HIS A 308 23.15 -24.92 4.85
CA HIS A 308 22.19 -25.68 4.05
C HIS A 308 20.82 -25.02 3.97
N THR A 309 20.33 -24.46 5.07
CA THR A 309 18.94 -23.98 5.16
C THR A 309 18.86 -22.60 5.79
N ALA A 310 17.86 -21.82 5.39
CA ALA A 310 17.58 -20.54 6.01
C ALA A 310 17.27 -20.69 7.51
N GLN A 311 17.72 -19.72 8.29
CA GLN A 311 17.62 -19.68 9.73
C GLN A 311 16.46 -18.78 10.15
N LEU A 312 15.61 -19.27 11.07
CA LEU A 312 14.55 -18.49 11.68
C LEU A 312 15.11 -17.76 12.91
N VAL A 313 15.21 -16.44 12.82
CA VAL A 313 15.88 -15.61 13.84
C VAL A 313 14.92 -14.59 14.43
N LEU A 314 15.07 -14.36 15.73
CA LEU A 314 14.31 -13.39 16.50
C LEU A 314 15.21 -12.27 17.02
N VAL A 315 14.64 -11.09 17.23
CA VAL A 315 15.16 -10.08 18.14
C VAL A 315 14.05 -9.54 19.01
N LYS A 316 14.40 -9.09 20.22
CA LYS A 316 13.43 -8.48 21.14
C LYS A 316 13.85 -7.09 21.58
N SER A 317 12.85 -6.26 21.87
CA SER A 317 12.99 -4.96 22.49
C SER A 317 12.14 -4.90 23.75
N THR A 318 12.74 -4.48 24.87
CA THR A 318 12.06 -4.29 26.16
C THR A 318 11.92 -2.81 26.53
N ASP A 319 12.33 -1.90 25.65
CA ASP A 319 12.38 -0.46 25.86
C ASP A 319 11.52 0.32 24.85
N ASP A 320 10.43 -0.32 24.40
CA ASP A 320 9.43 0.26 23.49
C ASP A 320 9.95 0.47 22.05
N GLY A 321 10.80 -0.45 21.58
CA GLY A 321 11.32 -0.47 20.21
C GLY A 321 12.52 0.45 19.98
N LYS A 322 13.19 0.92 21.04
CA LYS A 322 14.31 1.86 20.91
C LYS A 322 15.62 1.12 20.67
N THR A 323 15.87 0.05 21.40
CA THR A 323 17.02 -0.85 21.25
C THR A 323 16.55 -2.29 21.08
N TRP A 324 17.42 -3.12 20.49
CA TRP A 324 17.13 -4.49 20.09
C TRP A 324 18.23 -5.42 20.59
N SER A 325 17.86 -6.62 21.00
CA SER A 325 18.80 -7.66 21.42
C SER A 325 19.66 -8.15 20.25
N GLU A 326 20.72 -8.90 20.57
CA GLU A 326 21.36 -9.78 19.59
C GLU A 326 20.37 -10.80 19.01
N PRO A 327 20.61 -11.34 17.79
CA PRO A 327 19.75 -12.34 17.18
C PRO A 327 19.66 -13.63 18.00
N ILE A 328 18.44 -14.13 18.19
CA ILE A 328 18.13 -15.40 18.84
C ILE A 328 17.71 -16.37 17.74
N ASN A 329 18.53 -17.38 17.46
CA ASN A 329 18.23 -18.39 16.46
C ASN A 329 17.33 -19.48 17.06
N ILE A 330 16.12 -19.64 16.54
CA ILE A 330 15.13 -20.62 17.00
C ILE A 330 14.91 -21.76 16.01
N THR A 331 15.73 -21.86 14.97
CA THR A 331 15.58 -22.88 13.91
C THR A 331 15.49 -24.29 14.47
N GLU A 332 16.36 -24.64 15.43
CA GLU A 332 16.36 -25.96 16.07
C GLU A 332 15.13 -26.25 16.92
N GLN A 333 14.40 -25.22 17.38
CA GLN A 333 13.19 -25.43 18.18
C GLN A 333 12.01 -25.89 17.33
N VAL A 334 11.92 -25.42 16.08
CA VAL A 334 10.66 -25.50 15.30
C VAL A 334 10.79 -26.05 13.89
N LYS A 335 12.00 -26.11 13.32
CA LYS A 335 12.19 -26.59 11.95
C LYS A 335 12.32 -28.10 11.90
N HIS A 336 11.60 -28.73 10.99
CA HIS A 336 11.86 -30.13 10.61
C HIS A 336 13.03 -30.22 9.61
N PRO A 337 13.97 -31.18 9.77
CA PRO A 337 15.13 -31.32 8.88
C PRO A 337 14.76 -31.55 7.41
N GLU A 338 13.65 -32.25 7.13
CA GLU A 338 13.17 -32.52 5.78
C GLU A 338 12.49 -31.33 5.09
N TRP A 339 12.27 -30.21 5.79
CA TRP A 339 11.76 -28.99 5.17
C TRP A 339 12.89 -28.24 4.45
N TYR A 340 12.61 -27.78 3.24
CA TYR A 340 13.58 -27.00 2.45
C TYR A 340 13.76 -25.59 2.97
N PHE A 341 12.69 -24.99 3.49
CA PHE A 341 12.69 -23.61 3.95
C PHE A 341 11.58 -23.47 4.99
N LEU A 342 11.90 -22.98 6.19
CA LEU A 342 10.94 -22.49 7.18
C LEU A 342 11.15 -20.98 7.33
N LEU A 343 10.06 -20.22 7.27
CA LEU A 343 10.06 -18.79 7.55
C LEU A 343 8.72 -18.35 8.15
N GLN A 344 8.71 -17.17 8.75
CA GLN A 344 7.48 -16.49 9.17
C GLN A 344 6.58 -16.14 7.98
N GLY A 345 5.29 -15.93 8.27
CA GLY A 345 4.40 -15.13 7.43
C GLY A 345 4.72 -13.66 7.66
N PRO A 346 5.12 -12.89 6.62
CA PRO A 346 5.47 -11.49 6.76
C PRO A 346 4.28 -10.65 7.23
N GLY A 347 4.55 -9.56 7.94
CA GLY A 347 3.54 -8.66 8.49
C GLY A 347 3.60 -8.59 10.01
N ARG A 348 2.62 -9.20 10.70
CA ARG A 348 2.58 -9.20 12.16
C ARG A 348 2.15 -10.53 12.77
N GLY A 349 2.47 -10.69 14.04
CA GLY A 349 1.88 -11.68 14.95
C GLY A 349 0.89 -11.05 15.93
N ILE A 350 0.47 -11.84 16.91
CA ILE A 350 -0.48 -11.44 17.96
C ILE A 350 -0.06 -11.96 19.34
N THR A 351 -0.63 -11.34 20.38
CA THR A 351 -0.75 -11.95 21.70
C THR A 351 -2.21 -12.35 21.89
N MET A 352 -2.46 -13.63 22.15
CA MET A 352 -3.78 -14.14 22.49
C MET A 352 -4.24 -13.60 23.85
N GLU A 353 -5.53 -13.69 24.15
CA GLU A 353 -6.11 -13.23 25.42
C GLU A 353 -5.45 -13.89 26.64
N ASP A 354 -5.17 -15.20 26.55
CA ASP A 354 -4.45 -15.98 27.58
C ASP A 354 -2.94 -15.62 27.68
N GLY A 355 -2.46 -14.78 26.77
CA GLY A 355 -1.09 -14.31 26.69
C GLY A 355 -0.17 -15.18 25.82
N THR A 356 -0.65 -16.21 25.16
CA THR A 356 0.14 -16.98 24.18
C THR A 356 0.57 -16.07 23.02
N LEU A 357 1.85 -16.07 22.67
CA LEU A 357 2.36 -15.32 21.51
C LEU A 357 2.22 -16.19 20.28
N VAL A 358 1.78 -15.62 19.15
CA VAL A 358 1.58 -16.37 17.90
C VAL A 358 2.11 -15.59 16.71
N PHE A 359 2.98 -16.23 15.93
CA PHE A 359 3.35 -15.78 14.60
C PHE A 359 2.74 -16.73 13.55
N PRO A 360 2.22 -16.21 12.41
CA PRO A 360 2.00 -17.06 11.26
C PRO A 360 3.35 -17.52 10.70
N ILE A 361 3.40 -18.74 10.17
CA ILE A 361 4.59 -19.31 9.52
C ILE A 361 4.21 -19.96 8.21
N GLN A 362 5.23 -20.27 7.42
CA GLN A 362 5.12 -21.08 6.22
C GLN A 362 6.38 -21.94 6.08
N TYR A 363 6.21 -23.15 5.55
CA TYR A 363 7.35 -24.01 5.25
C TYR A 363 7.18 -24.70 3.90
N ILE A 364 8.30 -24.94 3.21
CA ILE A 364 8.38 -25.77 2.02
C ILE A 364 8.68 -27.20 2.47
N GLY A 365 7.70 -28.09 2.30
CA GLY A 365 7.82 -29.50 2.69
C GLY A 365 8.82 -30.28 1.84
N LYS A 366 9.09 -31.54 2.23
CA LYS A 366 10.00 -32.45 1.49
C LYS A 366 9.60 -32.72 0.04
N ASP A 367 8.34 -32.49 -0.28
CA ASP A 367 7.72 -32.58 -1.61
C ASP A 367 7.82 -31.27 -2.41
N ARG A 368 8.53 -30.26 -1.88
CA ARG A 368 8.62 -28.89 -2.41
C ARG A 368 7.29 -28.14 -2.45
N ILE A 369 6.27 -28.61 -1.73
CA ILE A 369 4.99 -27.91 -1.62
C ILE A 369 5.03 -26.98 -0.39
N PRO A 370 4.73 -25.68 -0.55
CA PRO A 370 4.66 -24.76 0.58
C PRO A 370 3.35 -24.94 1.35
N ASN A 371 3.40 -24.81 2.68
CA ASN A 371 2.25 -24.95 3.55
C ASN A 371 2.29 -23.86 4.64
N ALA A 372 1.19 -23.13 4.81
CA ALA A 372 1.05 -22.15 5.89
C ALA A 372 0.54 -22.80 7.18
N GLY A 373 0.96 -22.24 8.31
CA GLY A 373 0.57 -22.65 9.65
C GLY A 373 0.82 -21.55 10.66
N ILE A 374 0.92 -21.92 11.94
CA ILE A 374 1.27 -21.00 13.03
C ILE A 374 2.40 -21.58 13.87
N MET A 375 3.18 -20.68 14.46
CA MET A 375 4.15 -20.95 15.50
C MET A 375 3.74 -20.16 16.75
N TYR A 376 3.83 -20.77 17.93
CA TYR A 376 3.41 -20.12 19.16
C TYR A 376 4.39 -20.31 20.31
N SER A 377 4.32 -19.44 21.30
CA SER A 377 5.06 -19.51 22.56
C SER A 377 4.13 -19.26 23.75
N LYS A 378 4.24 -20.10 24.78
CA LYS A 378 3.47 -19.98 26.04
C LYS A 378 4.28 -19.38 27.19
N ASP A 379 5.56 -19.15 26.99
CA ASP A 379 6.54 -18.74 28.00
C ASP A 379 7.19 -17.39 27.66
N ARG A 380 6.43 -16.48 27.04
CA ARG A 380 6.84 -15.10 26.68
C ARG A 380 7.93 -15.03 25.60
N GLY A 381 8.03 -16.05 24.74
CA GLY A 381 8.91 -16.07 23.58
C GLY A 381 10.24 -16.78 23.80
N GLU A 382 10.42 -17.48 24.92
CA GLU A 382 11.66 -18.21 25.22
C GLU A 382 11.70 -19.55 24.45
N THR A 383 10.58 -20.27 24.39
CA THR A 383 10.42 -21.46 23.55
C THR A 383 9.24 -21.34 22.59
N TRP A 384 9.42 -21.89 21.39
CA TRP A 384 8.43 -21.86 20.31
C TRP A 384 8.06 -23.27 19.85
N THR A 385 6.83 -23.43 19.34
CA THR A 385 6.31 -24.71 18.87
C THR A 385 5.49 -24.53 17.60
N ILE A 386 5.63 -25.49 16.67
CA ILE A 386 4.78 -25.65 15.48
C ILE A 386 4.10 -27.01 15.57
N HIS A 387 2.83 -27.08 15.18
CA HIS A 387 2.08 -28.33 15.01
C HIS A 387 1.88 -28.64 13.53
N ASN A 388 0.65 -28.64 13.02
CA ASN A 388 0.33 -29.00 11.65
C ASN A 388 0.05 -27.74 10.80
N HIS A 389 0.30 -27.84 9.50
CA HIS A 389 -0.13 -26.82 8.55
C HIS A 389 -1.66 -26.77 8.44
N ALA A 390 -2.20 -25.59 8.13
CA ALA A 390 -3.63 -25.41 7.92
C ALA A 390 -4.09 -25.92 6.55
N ARG A 391 -3.29 -25.66 5.51
CA ARG A 391 -3.64 -26.00 4.12
C ARG A 391 -2.41 -26.17 3.24
N THR A 392 -2.44 -27.14 2.33
CA THR A 392 -1.36 -27.36 1.37
C THR A 392 -1.31 -26.33 0.25
N ASN A 393 -0.12 -26.11 -0.31
CA ASN A 393 0.14 -25.17 -1.41
C ASN A 393 -0.33 -23.74 -1.09
N THR A 394 -0.06 -23.32 0.14
CA THR A 394 -0.28 -21.97 0.68
C THR A 394 1.04 -21.41 1.21
N THR A 395 1.17 -20.09 1.24
CA THR A 395 2.44 -19.40 1.57
C THR A 395 2.23 -18.39 2.69
N GLU A 396 2.20 -17.10 2.36
CA GLU A 396 2.10 -16.00 3.33
C GLU A 396 0.73 -15.98 3.99
N ALA A 397 0.71 -15.84 5.31
CA ALA A 397 -0.52 -15.82 6.09
C ALA A 397 -0.47 -14.80 7.21
N GLN A 398 -1.65 -14.44 7.71
CA GLN A 398 -1.83 -13.63 8.91
C GLN A 398 -2.86 -14.29 9.82
N VAL A 399 -2.63 -14.18 11.13
CA VAL A 399 -3.42 -14.84 12.17
C VAL A 399 -4.10 -13.82 13.06
N ALA A 400 -5.36 -14.07 13.42
CA ALA A 400 -6.13 -13.27 14.36
C ALA A 400 -6.93 -14.18 15.30
N GLU A 401 -7.03 -13.81 16.58
CA GLU A 401 -7.91 -14.49 17.53
C GLU A 401 -9.33 -13.95 17.40
N VAL A 402 -10.20 -14.67 16.69
CA VAL A 402 -11.54 -14.19 16.31
C VAL A 402 -12.52 -14.25 17.48
N VAL A 403 -12.43 -15.31 18.28
CA VAL A 403 -13.08 -15.47 19.59
C VAL A 403 -12.03 -16.07 20.55
N PRO A 404 -12.17 -15.88 21.87
CA PRO A 404 -11.16 -16.35 22.82
C PRO A 404 -10.81 -17.82 22.62
N GLY A 405 -9.52 -18.13 22.41
CA GLY A 405 -9.01 -19.47 22.15
C GLY A 405 -9.15 -19.99 20.71
N THR A 406 -9.81 -19.27 19.80
CA THR A 406 -9.93 -19.66 18.39
C THR A 406 -9.15 -18.71 17.49
N LEU A 407 -8.13 -19.26 16.85
CA LEU A 407 -7.30 -18.57 15.87
C LEU A 407 -7.84 -18.78 14.46
N MET A 408 -7.99 -17.69 13.71
CA MET A 408 -8.25 -17.68 12.27
C MET A 408 -6.95 -17.38 11.53
N LEU A 409 -6.59 -18.25 10.59
CA LEU A 409 -5.45 -18.08 9.68
C LEU A 409 -5.97 -17.76 8.28
N ASN A 410 -5.61 -16.59 7.75
CA ASN A 410 -5.96 -16.13 6.41
C ASN A 410 -4.72 -16.16 5.51
N MET A 411 -4.78 -16.99 4.46
CA MET A 411 -3.62 -17.47 3.73
C MET A 411 -3.66 -17.06 2.26
N ARG A 412 -2.49 -16.68 1.74
CA ARG A 412 -2.18 -16.61 0.32
C ARG A 412 -2.19 -18.02 -0.23
N ASP A 413 -2.97 -18.26 -1.27
CA ASP A 413 -3.11 -19.60 -1.86
C ASP A 413 -2.68 -19.57 -3.33
N ASN A 414 -1.69 -20.40 -3.66
CA ASN A 414 -1.09 -20.46 -5.00
C ASN A 414 -2.09 -20.91 -6.09
N ARG A 415 -3.27 -21.41 -5.69
CA ARG A 415 -4.37 -21.73 -6.62
C ARG A 415 -5.03 -20.49 -7.23
N GLY A 416 -4.76 -19.29 -6.68
CA GLY A 416 -5.17 -18.01 -7.27
C GLY A 416 -6.63 -17.63 -7.04
N GLY A 417 -6.95 -16.35 -7.24
CA GLY A 417 -8.31 -15.82 -7.23
C GLY A 417 -8.86 -15.41 -5.86
N SER A 418 -8.58 -16.14 -4.77
CA SER A 418 -9.15 -15.87 -3.44
C SER A 418 -8.25 -16.34 -2.30
N ARG A 419 -8.44 -15.78 -1.10
CA ARG A 419 -7.76 -16.21 0.14
C ARG A 419 -8.28 -17.57 0.59
N ALA A 420 -7.43 -18.39 1.19
CA ALA A 420 -7.87 -19.56 1.97
C ALA A 420 -7.99 -19.16 3.45
N VAL A 421 -9.05 -19.61 4.13
CA VAL A 421 -9.32 -19.20 5.53
C VAL A 421 -9.66 -20.42 6.37
N TYR A 422 -8.86 -20.66 7.41
CA TYR A 422 -9.01 -21.81 8.30
C TYR A 422 -8.98 -21.35 9.76
N THR A 423 -9.56 -22.15 10.64
CA THR A 423 -9.59 -21.88 12.08
C THR A 423 -9.05 -23.07 12.87
N THR A 424 -8.46 -22.79 14.03
CA THR A 424 -7.98 -23.79 15.00
C THR A 424 -8.30 -23.32 16.41
N SER A 425 -8.61 -24.26 17.31
CA SER A 425 -8.84 -24.03 18.74
C SER A 425 -7.85 -24.80 19.62
N ASP A 426 -6.82 -25.39 19.01
CA ASP A 426 -5.79 -26.23 19.65
C ASP A 426 -4.38 -25.86 19.17
N LEU A 427 -4.18 -24.58 18.83
CA LEU A 427 -2.91 -24.00 18.40
C LEU A 427 -2.31 -24.70 17.16
N GLY A 428 -3.17 -25.15 16.26
CA GLY A 428 -2.79 -25.71 14.96
C GLY A 428 -2.55 -27.22 14.97
N MET A 429 -2.98 -27.94 16.00
CA MET A 429 -3.00 -29.41 15.94
C MET A 429 -4.05 -29.87 14.93
N THR A 430 -5.25 -29.28 14.96
CA THR A 430 -6.31 -29.52 13.99
C THR A 430 -6.82 -28.21 13.40
N TRP A 431 -7.28 -28.29 12.15
CA TRP A 431 -7.76 -27.13 11.40
C TRP A 431 -9.12 -27.41 10.77
N LYS A 432 -10.01 -26.42 10.85
CA LYS A 432 -11.32 -26.43 10.21
C LYS A 432 -11.38 -25.34 9.14
N GLU A 433 -11.78 -25.70 7.93
CA GLU A 433 -12.03 -24.73 6.87
C GLU A 433 -13.18 -23.79 7.26
N HIS A 434 -12.97 -22.48 7.08
CA HIS A 434 -13.96 -21.45 7.38
C HIS A 434 -14.89 -21.24 6.18
N GLU A 435 -16.15 -20.85 6.40
CA GLU A 435 -17.16 -20.70 5.33
C GLU A 435 -16.79 -19.65 4.28
N SER A 436 -15.99 -18.66 4.67
CA SER A 436 -15.47 -17.62 3.77
C SER A 436 -14.24 -18.05 2.95
N SER A 437 -13.68 -19.23 3.23
CA SER A 437 -12.52 -19.78 2.53
C SER A 437 -12.79 -19.89 1.04
N ARG A 438 -11.82 -19.44 0.23
CA ARG A 438 -11.85 -19.55 -1.23
C ARG A 438 -12.99 -18.79 -1.93
N THR A 439 -13.75 -17.95 -1.22
CA THR A 439 -14.91 -17.23 -1.76
C THR A 439 -14.90 -15.73 -1.43
N ALA A 440 -14.92 -15.35 -0.15
CA ALA A 440 -15.30 -14.00 0.26
C ALA A 440 -14.24 -12.91 -0.01
N LEU A 441 -12.96 -13.29 -0.04
CA LEU A 441 -11.83 -12.37 -0.14
C LEU A 441 -11.03 -12.66 -1.40
N PRO A 442 -11.20 -11.88 -2.50
CA PRO A 442 -10.40 -12.04 -3.71
C PRO A 442 -8.95 -11.63 -3.49
N GLU A 443 -8.04 -12.26 -4.23
CA GLU A 443 -6.63 -11.86 -4.26
C GLU A 443 -5.91 -12.17 -5.59
N PRO A 444 -4.82 -11.44 -5.92
CA PRO A 444 -3.95 -11.74 -7.05
C PRO A 444 -2.72 -12.58 -6.63
N VAL A 445 -2.87 -13.47 -5.64
CA VAL A 445 -1.77 -14.25 -5.03
C VAL A 445 -0.71 -13.33 -4.40
N CYS A 446 -1.08 -12.67 -3.30
CA CYS A 446 -0.25 -11.65 -2.63
C CYS A 446 -0.34 -11.77 -1.11
N MET A 447 0.48 -11.07 -0.35
CA MET A 447 0.29 -10.95 1.10
C MET A 447 -1.00 -10.17 1.38
N ALA A 448 -1.66 -10.48 2.51
CA ALA A 448 -2.77 -9.69 3.02
C ALA A 448 -2.70 -9.58 4.54
N SER A 449 -3.05 -8.42 5.07
CA SER A 449 -3.16 -8.19 6.51
C SER A 449 -4.50 -8.69 7.04
N LEU A 450 -4.51 -9.24 8.26
CA LEU A 450 -5.73 -9.51 9.03
C LEU A 450 -5.46 -9.20 10.51
N ILE A 451 -6.33 -8.42 11.14
CA ILE A 451 -6.32 -8.19 12.60
C ILE A 451 -7.73 -8.35 13.18
N SER A 452 -7.81 -8.78 14.44
CA SER A 452 -9.03 -8.69 15.26
C SER A 452 -8.92 -7.52 16.22
N VAL A 453 -10.01 -6.78 16.37
CA VAL A 453 -10.14 -5.70 17.35
C VAL A 453 -11.38 -5.98 18.18
N LYS A 454 -11.20 -6.18 19.48
CA LYS A 454 -12.31 -6.50 20.39
C LYS A 454 -13.18 -5.28 20.63
N ALA A 455 -14.43 -5.52 21.00
CA ALA A 455 -15.44 -4.49 21.26
C ALA A 455 -14.96 -3.42 22.24
N ALA A 456 -14.23 -3.81 23.29
CA ALA A 456 -13.70 -2.91 24.30
C ALA A 456 -12.61 -1.94 23.76
N ASP A 457 -11.97 -2.32 22.66
CA ASP A 457 -10.78 -1.66 22.11
C ASP A 457 -11.08 -0.80 20.89
N ASN A 458 -12.36 -0.62 20.55
CA ASN A 458 -12.76 0.26 19.45
C ASN A 458 -14.05 1.03 19.71
N VAL A 459 -14.20 2.15 19.00
CA VAL A 459 -15.32 3.10 19.16
C VAL A 459 -16.66 2.57 18.67
N LEU A 460 -16.70 1.46 17.91
CA LEU A 460 -17.95 0.85 17.46
C LEU A 460 -18.57 -0.04 18.54
N GLY A 461 -17.81 -0.42 19.58
CA GLY A 461 -18.29 -1.29 20.65
C GLY A 461 -18.65 -2.70 20.18
N LYS A 462 -18.01 -3.18 19.10
CA LYS A 462 -18.25 -4.49 18.49
C LYS A 462 -16.92 -5.20 18.22
N ASP A 463 -16.91 -6.52 18.32
CA ASP A 463 -15.80 -7.31 17.81
C ASP A 463 -15.77 -7.19 16.27
N ILE A 464 -14.63 -6.79 15.73
CA ILE A 464 -14.45 -6.58 14.29
C ILE A 464 -13.19 -7.27 13.79
N LEU A 465 -13.23 -7.68 12.53
CA LEU A 465 -12.05 -8.07 11.77
C LEU A 465 -11.75 -7.02 10.73
N ILE A 466 -10.48 -6.64 10.61
CA ILE A 466 -10.01 -5.68 9.62
C ILE A 466 -8.98 -6.37 8.74
N PHE A 467 -9.22 -6.30 7.43
CA PHE A 467 -8.42 -6.95 6.40
C PHE A 467 -7.92 -5.92 5.39
N SER A 468 -6.71 -6.10 4.85
CA SER A 468 -6.23 -5.30 3.72
C SER A 468 -5.43 -6.11 2.71
N ASN A 469 -5.71 -5.88 1.43
CA ASN A 469 -4.95 -6.44 0.32
C ASN A 469 -5.21 -5.65 -0.98
N PRO A 470 -4.51 -5.98 -2.08
CA PRO A 470 -4.96 -5.63 -3.43
C PRO A 470 -6.29 -6.31 -3.74
N ASN A 471 -7.37 -5.53 -3.84
CA ASN A 471 -8.72 -6.06 -4.04
C ASN A 471 -9.00 -6.39 -5.51
N THR A 472 -8.20 -7.28 -6.09
CA THR A 472 -8.36 -7.80 -7.45
C THR A 472 -7.95 -9.27 -7.50
N THR A 473 -8.12 -9.91 -8.66
CA THR A 473 -7.70 -11.31 -8.89
C THR A 473 -6.51 -11.46 -9.84
N ASN A 474 -6.04 -10.36 -10.45
CA ASN A 474 -5.09 -10.42 -11.56
C ASN A 474 -3.92 -9.43 -11.49
N ALA A 475 -3.95 -8.47 -10.57
CA ALA A 475 -2.89 -7.47 -10.45
C ALA A 475 -2.78 -6.93 -9.02
N ARG A 476 -1.58 -6.51 -8.64
CA ARG A 476 -1.35 -5.83 -7.36
C ARG A 476 -1.66 -4.35 -7.51
N LYS A 477 -2.94 -4.03 -7.32
CA LYS A 477 -3.52 -2.68 -7.33
C LYS A 477 -4.79 -2.65 -6.50
N ASN A 478 -5.38 -1.48 -6.34
CA ASN A 478 -6.61 -1.30 -5.56
C ASN A 478 -6.44 -1.75 -4.10
N ILE A 479 -5.40 -1.26 -3.42
CA ILE A 479 -5.21 -1.52 -1.98
C ILE A 479 -6.44 -1.04 -1.24
N THR A 480 -7.11 -1.96 -0.56
CA THR A 480 -8.43 -1.72 0.04
C THR A 480 -8.43 -2.27 1.46
N ILE A 481 -8.98 -1.50 2.40
CA ILE A 481 -9.33 -2.00 3.74
C ILE A 481 -10.76 -2.54 3.69
N LYS A 482 -11.00 -3.70 4.29
CA LYS A 482 -12.32 -4.30 4.48
C LYS A 482 -12.56 -4.60 5.96
N ILE A 483 -13.80 -4.41 6.42
CA ILE A 483 -14.22 -4.70 7.79
C ILE A 483 -15.36 -5.71 7.77
N SER A 484 -15.20 -6.75 8.59
CA SER A 484 -16.26 -7.71 8.92
C SER A 484 -16.73 -7.48 10.36
N LEU A 485 -18.05 -7.54 10.54
CA LEU A 485 -18.73 -7.40 11.84
C LEU A 485 -19.28 -8.74 12.36
N ASP A 486 -19.04 -9.85 11.64
CA ASP A 486 -19.67 -11.15 11.84
C ASP A 486 -18.65 -12.30 11.88
N GLY A 487 -17.44 -12.01 12.37
CA GLY A 487 -16.38 -13.01 12.53
C GLY A 487 -15.72 -13.44 11.22
N GLY A 488 -15.83 -12.66 10.14
CA GLY A 488 -15.14 -12.91 8.87
C GLY A 488 -15.98 -13.64 7.83
N ASN A 489 -17.28 -13.78 8.06
CA ASN A 489 -18.22 -14.40 7.13
C ASN A 489 -18.57 -13.44 5.98
N THR A 490 -18.87 -12.18 6.29
CA THR A 490 -19.16 -11.14 5.30
C THR A 490 -18.25 -9.92 5.44
N TRP A 491 -17.97 -9.25 4.31
CA TRP A 491 -17.03 -8.13 4.20
C TRP A 491 -17.67 -6.96 3.47
N ALA A 492 -18.82 -6.50 3.97
CA ALA A 492 -19.64 -5.48 3.31
C ALA A 492 -19.06 -4.06 3.38
N HIS A 493 -18.24 -3.77 4.39
CA HIS A 493 -17.66 -2.45 4.62
C HIS A 493 -16.26 -2.40 4.02
N GLN A 494 -16.01 -1.50 3.06
CA GLN A 494 -14.72 -1.41 2.39
C GLN A 494 -14.34 0.02 1.99
N LEU A 495 -13.04 0.29 1.94
CA LEU A 495 -12.49 1.57 1.54
C LEU A 495 -11.22 1.37 0.69
N LEU A 496 -11.28 1.82 -0.57
CA LEU A 496 -10.14 1.88 -1.48
C LEU A 496 -9.18 3.01 -1.04
N LEU A 497 -7.90 2.72 -0.97
CA LEU A 497 -6.84 3.67 -0.59
C LEU A 497 -5.95 4.06 -1.77
N ASP A 498 -5.60 3.09 -2.60
CA ASP A 498 -4.66 3.25 -3.70
C ASP A 498 -5.10 2.43 -4.92
N GLU A 499 -5.57 3.10 -5.97
CA GLU A 499 -5.94 2.48 -7.26
C GLU A 499 -4.74 2.07 -8.13
N GLY A 500 -3.54 2.58 -7.80
CA GLY A 500 -2.33 2.39 -8.60
C GLY A 500 -1.76 0.97 -8.52
N GLU A 501 -0.94 0.62 -9.49
CA GLU A 501 -0.14 -0.62 -9.45
C GLU A 501 1.01 -0.46 -8.45
N ASN A 502 1.29 -1.51 -7.69
CA ASN A 502 2.31 -1.52 -6.63
C ASN A 502 2.77 -2.96 -6.31
N TRP A 503 3.65 -3.11 -5.32
CA TRP A 503 4.10 -4.45 -4.88
C TRP A 503 3.11 -5.17 -3.95
N GLY A 504 2.09 -4.48 -3.43
CA GLY A 504 0.86 -5.08 -2.90
C GLY A 504 0.82 -5.41 -1.42
N TYR A 505 1.95 -5.50 -0.72
CA TYR A 505 1.96 -5.95 0.68
C TYR A 505 1.46 -4.84 1.59
N SER A 506 0.76 -5.22 2.66
CA SER A 506 0.22 -4.27 3.64
C SER A 506 0.13 -4.89 5.03
N CYS A 507 0.27 -4.07 6.08
CA CYS A 507 0.06 -4.50 7.46
C CYS A 507 -0.74 -3.45 8.24
N LEU A 508 -1.76 -3.92 8.95
CA LEU A 508 -2.72 -3.11 9.71
C LEU A 508 -2.38 -3.07 11.19
N THR A 509 -2.75 -1.97 11.85
CA THR A 509 -2.81 -1.85 13.30
C THR A 509 -3.93 -0.89 13.73
N MET A 510 -4.19 -0.82 15.03
CA MET A 510 -5.02 0.24 15.60
C MET A 510 -4.10 1.29 16.21
N VAL A 511 -4.14 2.52 15.69
CA VAL A 511 -3.37 3.66 16.24
C VAL A 511 -3.97 4.06 17.59
N ASP A 512 -5.30 4.09 17.64
CA ASP A 512 -6.12 4.36 18.82
C ASP A 512 -7.48 3.65 18.66
N LYS A 513 -8.42 3.84 19.59
CA LYS A 513 -9.75 3.19 19.54
C LYS A 513 -10.60 3.59 18.33
N GLU A 514 -10.28 4.66 17.63
CA GLU A 514 -11.06 5.20 16.53
C GLU A 514 -10.34 5.10 15.17
N THR A 515 -9.04 4.85 15.18
CA THR A 515 -8.19 5.09 14.02
C THR A 515 -7.38 3.84 13.67
N ILE A 516 -7.59 3.35 12.47
CA ILE A 516 -6.80 2.29 11.84
C ILE A 516 -5.52 2.92 11.30
N GLY A 517 -4.38 2.30 11.56
CA GLY A 517 -3.11 2.57 10.89
C GLY A 517 -2.82 1.48 9.86
N ILE A 518 -2.33 1.85 8.69
CA ILE A 518 -1.88 0.92 7.67
C ILE A 518 -0.50 1.34 7.17
N LEU A 519 0.44 0.39 7.09
CA LEU A 519 1.73 0.53 6.41
C LEU A 519 1.74 -0.42 5.21
N TYR A 520 2.01 0.09 4.01
CA TYR A 520 1.91 -0.72 2.80
C TYR A 520 2.83 -0.26 1.67
N GLU A 521 3.10 -1.17 0.73
CA GLU A 521 3.78 -0.91 -0.53
C GLU A 521 2.80 -0.26 -1.51
N SER A 522 2.89 1.06 -1.69
CA SER A 522 1.93 1.82 -2.51
C SER A 522 2.49 2.20 -3.87
N SER A 523 1.64 2.79 -4.71
CA SER A 523 2.03 3.40 -5.99
C SER A 523 2.81 4.73 -5.82
N VAL A 524 2.87 5.29 -4.62
CA VAL A 524 3.47 6.61 -4.36
C VAL A 524 4.72 6.57 -3.48
N ALA A 525 4.95 5.53 -2.70
CA ALA A 525 6.19 5.32 -1.95
C ALA A 525 6.35 3.85 -1.57
N HIS A 526 7.59 3.41 -1.39
CA HIS A 526 7.91 2.03 -1.01
C HIS A 526 7.27 1.62 0.32
N MET A 527 7.30 2.50 1.34
CA MET A 527 6.57 2.31 2.59
C MET A 527 5.65 3.50 2.83
N THR A 528 4.35 3.32 2.63
CA THR A 528 3.33 4.36 2.81
C THR A 528 2.51 4.09 4.06
N PHE A 529 2.43 5.08 4.95
CA PHE A 529 1.58 5.05 6.13
C PHE A 529 0.35 5.94 5.96
N GLN A 530 -0.83 5.44 6.34
CA GLN A 530 -2.07 6.23 6.40
C GLN A 530 -2.86 5.96 7.68
N CYS A 531 -3.59 6.97 8.15
CA CYS A 531 -4.56 6.86 9.23
C CYS A 531 -5.99 6.95 8.69
N ILE A 532 -6.84 6.01 9.11
CA ILE A 532 -8.23 5.92 8.65
C ILE A 532 -9.15 5.80 9.85
N LYS A 533 -10.10 6.73 10.01
CA LYS A 533 -11.13 6.59 11.04
C LYS A 533 -12.00 5.37 10.75
N LEU A 534 -12.28 4.56 11.76
CA LEU A 534 -13.18 3.41 11.67
C LEU A 534 -14.55 3.81 11.09
N LYS A 535 -15.06 4.97 11.52
CA LYS A 535 -16.33 5.54 11.08
C LYS A 535 -16.34 6.00 9.61
N ASP A 536 -15.18 6.04 8.95
CA ASP A 536 -15.12 6.26 7.51
C ASP A 536 -15.46 5.02 6.69
N ILE A 537 -15.42 3.83 7.32
CA ILE A 537 -15.63 2.54 6.67
C ILE A 537 -16.95 1.92 7.15
N VAL A 538 -17.21 1.99 8.46
CA VAL A 538 -18.45 1.52 9.09
C VAL A 538 -19.25 2.74 9.53
N GLN A 539 -20.34 3.03 8.80
CA GLN A 539 -21.25 4.14 9.12
C GLN A 539 -22.20 3.80 10.27
#